data_AF-A0A1S6IZQ6-F1
#
_entry.id   AF-A0A1S6IZQ6-F1
#
_cell.length_a   1.000
_cell.length_b   1.000
_cell.length_c   1.000
_cell.angle_alpha   90.00
_cell.angle_beta   90.00
_cell.angle_gamma   90.00
#
_symmetry.space_group_name_H-M   'P 1'
#
loop_
_entity.id
_entity.type
_entity.pdbx_description
1 polymer ?
#
loop_
_entity_poly.entity_id
_entity_poly.type
_entity_poly.pdbx_seq_one_letter_code
_entity_poly.pdbx_strand_id
1 'polypeptide(L)'
;MVFKQDLQKFVNILYENASNKELSEKETEKYIRDRGWEARAGGRDMKNGGNKVMVNDDGSSMTFFIRHPREDWLEWVKTIGHIIKEGHNQGRIENLDYNYPYVITRHEQALEIIVKGTNKADRFLISHLKVVANKTAYCVHCRGCEVECPVGALVINGVVKIDEKKCIHCGRCLSFKEKGCLGGDVGLFRLLTCKKGLYSGIYSRGRSRITENMEVFYTA
;
A
#
# COMPACT_ATOMS: atom_id res chain seq x y z
N MET A 1 31.93 3.47 -29.57
CA MET A 1 30.61 3.08 -29.02
C MET A 1 29.84 4.34 -28.68
N VAL A 2 28.79 4.62 -29.46
CA VAL A 2 28.08 5.92 -29.49
C VAL A 2 27.18 6.15 -28.26
N PHE A 3 26.91 5.12 -27.44
CA PHE A 3 25.90 5.18 -26.37
C PHE A 3 26.43 5.47 -24.96
N LYS A 4 27.75 5.64 -24.76
CA LYS A 4 28.32 5.71 -23.41
C LYS A 4 27.90 6.98 -22.65
N GLN A 5 27.79 8.11 -23.34
CA GLN A 5 27.40 9.38 -22.73
C GLN A 5 25.89 9.44 -22.43
N ASP A 6 25.06 8.87 -23.30
CA ASP A 6 23.60 8.83 -23.09
C ASP A 6 23.20 7.91 -21.94
N LEU A 7 23.93 6.80 -21.77
CA LEU A 7 23.71 5.86 -20.66
C LEU A 7 24.17 6.42 -19.31
N GLN A 8 25.12 7.37 -19.30
CA GLN A 8 25.67 7.92 -18.07
C GLN A 8 24.60 8.57 -17.20
N LYS A 9 23.59 9.21 -17.81
CA LYS A 9 22.46 9.83 -17.09
C LYS A 9 21.68 8.80 -16.27
N PHE A 10 21.40 7.63 -16.84
CA PHE A 10 20.70 6.54 -16.15
C PHE A 10 21.57 5.90 -15.07
N VAL A 11 22.86 5.74 -15.34
CA VAL A 11 23.82 5.22 -14.36
C VAL A 11 23.89 6.15 -13.15
N ASN A 12 23.94 7.47 -13.34
CA ASN A 12 23.96 8.43 -12.24
C ASN A 12 22.71 8.33 -11.35
N ILE A 13 21.52 8.12 -11.94
CA ILE A 13 20.27 7.89 -11.17
C ILE A 13 20.40 6.64 -10.28
N LEU A 14 21.07 5.58 -10.75
CA LEU A 14 21.31 4.39 -9.94
C LEU A 14 22.25 4.66 -8.76
N TYR A 15 23.31 5.46 -8.99
CA TYR A 15 24.22 5.89 -7.93
C TYR A 15 23.51 6.75 -6.88
N GLU A 16 22.75 7.78 -7.29
CA GLU A 16 21.98 8.64 -6.38
C GLU A 16 20.99 7.85 -5.52
N ASN A 17 20.35 6.83 -6.10
CA ASN A 17 19.44 5.96 -5.37
C ASN A 17 20.16 5.03 -4.38
N ALA A 18 21.36 4.56 -4.74
CA ALA A 18 22.17 3.69 -3.88
C ALA A 18 22.85 4.43 -2.72
N SER A 19 23.19 5.72 -2.90
CA SER A 19 23.77 6.57 -1.83
C SER A 19 22.86 6.74 -0.61
N ASN A 20 21.55 6.48 -0.74
CA ASN A 20 20.60 6.52 0.38
C ASN A 20 20.77 5.36 1.38
N LYS A 21 21.75 4.46 1.15
CA LYS A 21 21.97 3.26 1.97
C LYS A 21 23.19 3.32 2.87
N GLU A 22 23.86 4.47 2.97
CA GLU A 22 25.13 4.61 3.73
C GLU A 22 26.19 3.58 3.28
N LEU A 23 26.10 3.10 2.03
CA LEU A 23 27.05 2.14 1.46
C LEU A 23 28.33 2.85 1.06
N SER A 24 29.46 2.15 1.20
CA SER A 24 30.71 2.63 0.60
C SER A 24 30.61 2.66 -0.93
N GLU A 25 31.51 3.43 -1.57
CA GLU A 25 31.55 3.56 -3.03
C GLU A 25 31.73 2.20 -3.73
N LYS A 26 32.61 1.34 -3.20
CA LYS A 26 32.81 -0.03 -3.72
C LYS A 26 31.58 -0.91 -3.61
N GLU A 27 30.83 -0.80 -2.51
CA GLU A 27 29.58 -1.57 -2.33
C GLU A 27 28.48 -1.08 -3.26
N THR A 28 28.44 0.23 -3.52
CA THR A 28 27.52 0.84 -4.48
C THR A 28 27.80 0.38 -5.91
N GLU A 29 29.06 0.38 -6.33
CA GLU A 29 29.44 -0.14 -7.66
C GLU A 29 29.05 -1.61 -7.83
N LYS A 30 29.32 -2.43 -6.81
CA LYS A 30 28.96 -3.85 -6.82
C LYS A 30 27.44 -4.03 -6.91
N TYR A 31 26.69 -3.27 -6.12
CA TYR A 31 25.23 -3.28 -6.12
C TYR A 31 24.63 -2.94 -7.50
N ILE A 32 25.17 -1.94 -8.19
CA ILE A 32 24.73 -1.55 -9.54
C ILE A 32 25.10 -2.62 -10.57
N ARG A 33 26.34 -3.12 -10.51
CA ARG A 33 26.87 -4.14 -11.42
C ARG A 33 26.10 -5.46 -11.33
N ASP A 34 25.78 -5.89 -10.11
CA ASP A 34 25.05 -7.13 -9.82
C ASP A 34 23.53 -6.98 -10.03
N ARG A 35 23.07 -5.85 -10.60
CA ARG A 35 21.65 -5.54 -10.87
C ARG A 35 20.75 -5.57 -9.62
N GLY A 36 21.30 -5.33 -8.43
CA GLY A 36 20.51 -5.33 -7.19
C GLY A 36 19.41 -4.27 -7.13
N TRP A 37 19.41 -3.30 -8.05
CA TRP A 37 18.39 -2.27 -8.24
C TRP A 37 17.15 -2.76 -8.99
N GLU A 38 17.27 -3.80 -9.82
CA GLU A 38 16.15 -4.38 -10.58
C GLU A 38 15.11 -5.02 -9.64
N ALA A 39 15.57 -5.70 -8.59
CA ALA A 39 14.72 -6.34 -7.59
C ALA A 39 13.87 -5.34 -6.75
N ARG A 40 14.07 -4.02 -6.93
CA ARG A 40 13.45 -2.96 -6.11
C ARG A 40 12.50 -2.06 -6.91
N ALA A 41 11.84 -2.60 -7.94
CA ALA A 41 10.88 -1.89 -8.79
C ALA A 41 9.74 -1.13 -8.07
N GLY A 42 9.61 -1.27 -6.73
CA GLY A 42 8.68 -0.50 -5.90
C GLY A 42 9.25 0.77 -5.26
N GLY A 43 10.52 1.13 -5.42
CA GLY A 43 11.03 2.43 -4.94
C GLY A 43 11.01 2.68 -3.42
N ARG A 44 10.70 1.67 -2.59
CA ARG A 44 10.59 1.80 -1.12
C ARG A 44 11.80 2.45 -0.45
N ASP A 45 12.99 2.16 -0.96
CA ASP A 45 14.27 2.65 -0.41
C ASP A 45 14.76 3.94 -1.10
N MET A 46 13.92 4.57 -1.94
CA MET A 46 14.24 5.85 -2.57
C MET A 46 13.89 7.01 -1.63
N LYS A 47 14.64 8.11 -1.70
CA LYS A 47 14.39 9.36 -0.95
C LYS A 47 12.91 9.80 -0.94
N ASN A 48 12.21 9.60 -2.06
CA ASN A 48 10.80 9.99 -2.23
C ASN A 48 9.81 8.80 -2.31
N GLY A 49 10.29 7.56 -2.17
CA GLY A 49 9.51 6.34 -2.36
C GLY A 49 9.26 5.53 -1.07
N GLY A 50 9.69 6.04 0.08
CA GLY A 50 9.43 5.45 1.40
C GLY A 50 7.95 5.26 1.74
N ASN A 51 7.68 4.56 2.84
CA ASN A 51 6.30 4.34 3.28
C ASN A 51 5.63 5.66 3.68
N LYS A 52 4.65 6.08 2.89
CA LYS A 52 3.85 7.28 3.11
C LYS A 52 2.63 7.05 3.99
N VAL A 53 2.22 5.81 4.23
CA VAL A 53 1.01 5.50 4.99
C VAL A 53 1.35 4.57 6.15
N MET A 54 1.14 5.04 7.37
CA MET A 54 1.19 4.21 8.57
C MET A 54 -0.24 4.00 9.06
N VAL A 55 -0.57 2.77 9.39
CA VAL A 55 -1.90 2.39 9.89
C VAL A 55 -1.72 1.84 11.30
N ASN A 56 -2.44 2.42 12.25
CA ASN A 56 -2.61 1.85 13.59
C ASN A 56 -4.06 1.41 13.74
N ASP A 57 -4.27 0.24 14.34
CA ASP A 57 -5.59 -0.35 14.57
C ASP A 57 -5.63 -0.80 16.02
N ASP A 58 -6.45 -0.12 16.83
CA ASP A 58 -6.63 -0.44 18.25
C ASP A 58 -7.77 -1.45 18.49
N GLY A 59 -8.36 -1.97 17.40
CA GLY A 59 -9.50 -2.88 17.40
C GLY A 59 -10.85 -2.17 17.34
N SER A 60 -10.97 -0.94 17.83
CA SER A 60 -12.21 -0.13 17.84
C SER A 60 -12.15 1.07 16.90
N SER A 61 -10.95 1.55 16.61
CA SER A 61 -10.66 2.66 15.75
C SER A 61 -9.42 2.37 14.91
N MET A 62 -9.37 2.98 13.72
CA MET A 62 -8.21 2.94 12.85
C MET A 62 -7.68 4.35 12.65
N THR A 63 -6.38 4.51 12.88
CA THR A 63 -5.65 5.76 12.67
C THR A 63 -4.73 5.61 11.46
N PHE A 64 -4.82 6.56 10.55
CA PHE A 64 -4.01 6.66 9.35
C PHE A 64 -3.12 7.90 9.43
N PHE A 65 -1.82 7.70 9.35
CA PHE A 65 -0.85 8.80 9.17
C PHE A 65 -0.34 8.79 7.73
N ILE A 66 -0.65 9.83 6.99
CA ILE A 66 -0.34 9.99 5.57
C ILE A 66 0.66 11.13 5.39
N ARG A 67 1.86 10.83 4.87
CA ARG A 67 2.90 11.82 4.56
C ARG A 67 2.77 12.30 3.12
N HIS A 68 2.93 13.60 2.93
CA HIS A 68 2.83 14.27 1.62
C HIS A 68 1.63 13.80 0.80
N PRO A 69 0.39 13.94 1.32
CA PRO A 69 -0.81 13.54 0.60
C PRO A 69 -0.87 14.25 -0.75
N ARG A 70 -1.19 13.48 -1.80
CA ARG A 70 -1.31 14.00 -3.17
C ARG A 70 -2.75 14.32 -3.55
N GLU A 71 -3.69 13.65 -2.89
CA GLU A 71 -5.13 13.83 -3.09
C GLU A 71 -5.83 14.18 -1.77
N ASP A 72 -7.07 14.62 -1.89
CA ASP A 72 -7.95 14.80 -0.75
C ASP A 72 -8.51 13.46 -0.28
N TRP A 73 -8.27 13.13 0.99
CA TRP A 73 -8.85 11.94 1.62
C TRP A 73 -10.38 11.98 1.65
N LEU A 74 -10.96 13.17 1.88
CA LEU A 74 -12.41 13.36 1.91
C LEU A 74 -13.06 13.10 0.55
N GLU A 75 -12.32 13.27 -0.55
CA GLU A 75 -12.80 12.92 -1.87
C GLU A 75 -12.80 11.40 -2.05
N TRP A 76 -11.70 10.72 -1.70
CA TRP A 76 -11.59 9.27 -1.84
C TRP A 76 -12.57 8.48 -0.98
N VAL A 77 -12.82 8.92 0.25
CA VAL A 77 -13.70 8.20 1.18
C VAL A 77 -15.16 8.18 0.72
N LYS A 78 -15.58 9.08 -0.19
CA LYS A 78 -16.89 9.01 -0.86
C LYS A 78 -17.13 7.71 -1.62
N THR A 79 -16.06 7.01 -2.02
CA THR A 79 -16.21 5.67 -2.64
C THR A 79 -16.75 4.62 -1.68
N ILE A 80 -16.60 4.85 -0.37
CA ILE A 80 -17.00 3.93 0.70
C ILE A 80 -18.43 4.21 1.15
N GLY A 81 -18.84 5.48 1.26
CA GLY A 81 -20.15 5.85 1.76
C GLY A 81 -20.39 7.35 1.64
N HIS A 82 -21.57 7.79 2.11
CA HIS A 82 -21.93 9.21 2.09
C HIS A 82 -21.24 9.96 3.23
N ILE A 83 -20.77 11.18 2.94
CA ILE A 83 -20.01 11.97 3.91
C ILE A 83 -20.88 13.06 4.50
N ILE A 84 -21.17 12.93 5.79
CA ILE A 84 -21.83 13.98 6.58
C ILE A 84 -20.77 14.77 7.32
N LYS A 85 -20.62 16.05 6.98
CA LYS A 85 -19.72 16.96 7.69
C LYS A 85 -20.41 17.52 8.92
N GLU A 86 -19.78 17.35 10.09
CA GLU A 86 -20.28 17.84 11.39
C GLU A 86 -19.40 18.96 11.96
N GLY A 87 -18.41 19.39 11.19
CA GLY A 87 -17.48 20.46 11.53
C GLY A 87 -16.38 20.58 10.48
N HIS A 88 -15.40 21.44 10.75
CA HIS A 88 -14.31 21.69 9.80
C HIS A 88 -13.44 20.44 9.56
N ASN A 89 -13.19 19.67 10.61
CA ASN A 89 -12.23 18.56 10.63
C ASN A 89 -12.85 17.24 11.10
N GLN A 90 -14.18 17.13 11.10
CA GLN A 90 -14.86 15.94 11.61
C GLN A 90 -16.19 15.72 10.90
N GLY A 91 -16.66 14.48 10.94
CA GLY A 91 -17.92 14.09 10.35
C GLY A 91 -18.15 12.59 10.50
N ARG A 92 -19.03 12.06 9.66
CA ARG A 92 -19.36 10.63 9.62
C ARG A 92 -19.36 10.11 8.20
N ILE A 93 -18.94 8.86 8.05
CA ILE A 93 -19.13 8.06 6.84
C ILE A 93 -20.37 7.21 7.08
N GLU A 94 -21.45 7.48 6.37
CA GLU A 94 -22.63 6.62 6.37
C GLU A 94 -22.42 5.48 5.38
N ASN A 95 -22.37 4.26 5.89
CA ASN A 95 -22.21 3.07 5.07
C ASN A 95 -23.16 1.98 5.59
N LEU A 96 -24.14 1.63 4.75
CA LEU A 96 -25.15 0.60 5.03
C LEU A 96 -25.81 0.85 6.39
N ASP A 97 -25.48 0.01 7.38
CA ASP A 97 -26.15 -0.04 8.68
C ASP A 97 -25.38 0.68 9.80
N TYR A 98 -24.22 1.28 9.50
CA TYR A 98 -23.41 1.96 10.51
C TYR A 98 -22.81 3.28 10.03
N ASN A 99 -22.74 4.22 10.99
CA ASN A 99 -22.14 5.53 10.78
C ASN A 99 -20.79 5.55 11.48
N TYR A 100 -19.72 5.72 10.72
CA TYR A 100 -18.34 5.73 11.21
C TYR A 100 -17.86 7.16 11.40
N PRO A 101 -17.76 7.67 12.65
CA PRO A 101 -17.23 9.01 12.88
C PRO A 101 -15.77 9.08 12.48
N TYR A 102 -15.38 10.20 11.88
CA TYR A 102 -13.99 10.48 11.56
C TYR A 102 -13.55 11.83 12.10
N VAL A 103 -12.25 11.94 12.38
CA VAL A 103 -11.56 13.19 12.72
C VAL A 103 -10.31 13.30 11.86
N ILE A 104 -10.02 14.51 11.39
CA ILE A 104 -8.87 14.83 10.53
C ILE A 104 -8.01 15.88 11.24
N THR A 105 -6.75 15.54 11.48
CA THR A 105 -5.73 16.48 11.96
C THR A 105 -4.74 16.76 10.83
N ARG A 106 -4.56 18.03 10.49
CA ARG A 106 -3.64 18.47 9.43
C ARG A 106 -2.34 18.97 10.05
N HIS A 107 -1.23 18.47 9.54
CA HIS A 107 0.12 18.95 9.84
C HIS A 107 0.73 19.54 8.57
N GLU A 108 1.87 20.23 8.68
CA GLU A 108 2.51 20.93 7.56
C GLU A 108 2.70 20.06 6.30
N GLN A 109 3.12 18.81 6.49
CA GLN A 109 3.38 17.86 5.39
C GLN A 109 2.74 16.49 5.63
N ALA A 110 1.79 16.39 6.56
CA ALA A 110 1.16 15.14 6.92
C ALA A 110 -0.31 15.32 7.28
N LEU A 111 -1.05 14.22 7.15
CA LEU A 111 -2.46 14.12 7.46
C LEU A 111 -2.66 12.94 8.41
N GLU A 112 -3.24 13.19 9.58
CA GLU A 112 -3.71 12.15 10.49
C GLU A 112 -5.22 12.05 10.36
N ILE A 113 -5.73 10.83 10.15
CA ILE A 113 -7.17 10.54 10.11
C ILE A 113 -7.47 9.45 11.12
N ILE A 114 -8.46 9.67 11.97
CA ILE A 114 -8.98 8.67 12.89
C ILE A 114 -10.39 8.31 12.43
N VAL A 115 -10.65 7.03 12.18
CA VAL A 115 -11.99 6.49 11.90
C VAL A 115 -12.40 5.59 13.07
N LYS A 116 -13.51 5.93 13.72
CA LYS A 116 -14.02 5.24 14.92
C LYS A 116 -15.09 4.21 14.57
N GLY A 117 -15.26 3.21 15.43
CA GLY A 117 -16.29 2.18 15.28
C GLY A 117 -15.92 1.10 14.25
N THR A 118 -14.64 0.97 13.91
CA THR A 118 -14.15 0.00 12.93
C THR A 118 -14.29 -1.45 13.39
N ASN A 119 -14.46 -1.70 14.69
CA ASN A 119 -14.87 -3.01 15.20
C ASN A 119 -16.21 -3.52 14.63
N LYS A 120 -17.07 -2.63 14.16
CA LYS A 120 -18.36 -2.96 13.55
C LYS A 120 -18.28 -3.04 12.02
N ALA A 121 -17.12 -2.76 11.43
CA ALA A 121 -16.91 -2.84 9.99
C ALA A 121 -16.64 -4.29 9.57
N ASP A 122 -17.13 -4.65 8.39
CA ASP A 122 -16.72 -5.90 7.77
C ASP A 122 -15.25 -5.82 7.26
N ARG A 123 -14.68 -6.97 6.90
CA ARG A 123 -13.30 -7.05 6.40
C ARG A 123 -13.08 -6.22 5.12
N PHE A 124 -14.12 -6.02 4.31
CA PHE A 124 -14.02 -5.30 3.04
C PHE A 124 -13.92 -3.81 3.28
N LEU A 125 -14.74 -3.26 4.16
CA LEU A 125 -14.68 -1.87 4.59
C LEU A 125 -13.33 -1.53 5.23
N ILE A 126 -12.82 -2.39 6.12
CA ILE A 126 -11.48 -2.26 6.69
C ILE A 126 -10.39 -2.21 5.61
N SER A 127 -10.48 -3.10 4.61
CA SER A 127 -9.57 -3.11 3.47
C SER A 127 -9.71 -1.83 2.64
N HIS A 128 -10.93 -1.41 2.32
CA HIS A 128 -11.22 -0.21 1.56
C HIS A 128 -10.69 1.06 2.21
N LEU A 129 -10.80 1.20 3.55
CA LEU A 129 -10.23 2.33 4.28
C LEU A 129 -8.69 2.39 4.12
N LYS A 130 -8.02 1.24 4.17
CA LYS A 130 -6.56 1.15 3.92
C LYS A 130 -6.21 1.51 2.47
N VAL A 131 -7.02 1.08 1.51
CA VAL A 131 -6.83 1.45 0.09
C VAL A 131 -7.05 2.95 -0.12
N VAL A 132 -8.07 3.54 0.49
CA VAL A 132 -8.34 4.99 0.43
C VAL A 132 -7.15 5.79 0.96
N ALA A 133 -6.56 5.39 2.09
CA ALA A 133 -5.34 6.02 2.60
C ALA A 133 -4.16 5.90 1.62
N ASN A 134 -3.97 4.72 1.02
CA ASN A 134 -2.94 4.52 0.00
C ASN A 134 -3.17 5.39 -1.25
N LYS A 135 -4.41 5.45 -1.75
CA LYS A 135 -4.74 6.29 -2.91
C LYS A 135 -4.52 7.77 -2.61
N THR A 136 -4.85 8.22 -1.39
CA THR A 136 -4.57 9.58 -0.93
C THR A 136 -3.07 9.92 -0.99
N ALA A 137 -2.21 8.97 -0.62
CA ALA A 137 -0.76 9.17 -0.54
C ALA A 137 -0.01 8.99 -1.88
N TYR A 138 -0.45 8.02 -2.69
CA TYR A 138 0.31 7.52 -3.85
C TYR A 138 -0.36 7.75 -5.20
N CYS A 139 -1.54 8.37 -5.28
CA CYS A 139 -2.17 8.64 -6.56
C CYS A 139 -1.22 9.40 -7.49
N VAL A 140 -1.10 8.90 -8.72
CA VAL A 140 -0.37 9.51 -9.85
C VAL A 140 -1.29 9.73 -11.04
N HIS A 141 -2.61 9.72 -10.80
CA HIS A 141 -3.63 9.88 -11.83
C HIS A 141 -3.52 8.88 -12.99
N CYS A 142 -3.15 7.62 -12.74
CA CYS A 142 -3.00 6.61 -13.78
C CYS A 142 -4.32 6.17 -14.46
N ARG A 143 -5.47 6.65 -13.96
CA ARG A 143 -6.82 6.37 -14.49
C ARG A 143 -7.26 4.90 -14.48
N GLY A 144 -6.46 3.98 -13.95
CA GLY A 144 -6.84 2.57 -13.84
C GLY A 144 -8.14 2.36 -13.07
N CYS A 145 -8.34 3.06 -11.96
CA CYS A 145 -9.56 2.95 -11.15
C CYS A 145 -10.79 3.66 -11.74
N GLU A 146 -10.60 4.55 -12.71
CA GLU A 146 -11.69 5.21 -13.45
C GLU A 146 -12.36 4.21 -14.41
N VAL A 147 -11.56 3.39 -15.10
CA VAL A 147 -12.04 2.33 -16.02
C VAL A 147 -12.86 1.26 -15.28
N GLU A 148 -12.50 0.96 -14.03
CA GLU A 148 -13.18 -0.04 -13.20
C GLU A 148 -14.54 0.42 -12.66
N CYS A 149 -14.89 1.71 -12.82
CA CYS A 149 -16.14 2.25 -12.33
C CYS A 149 -17.28 1.90 -13.29
N PRO A 150 -18.23 1.02 -12.92
CA PRO A 150 -19.29 0.57 -13.83
C PRO A 150 -20.30 1.68 -14.19
N VAL A 151 -20.38 2.72 -13.36
CA VAL A 151 -21.34 3.83 -13.47
C VAL A 151 -20.67 5.16 -13.84
N GLY A 152 -19.35 5.17 -14.05
CA GLY A 152 -18.61 6.38 -14.39
C GLY A 152 -18.69 7.50 -13.33
N ALA A 153 -18.82 7.15 -12.06
CA ALA A 153 -18.92 8.11 -10.95
C ALA A 153 -17.56 8.72 -10.56
N LEU A 154 -16.45 8.04 -10.88
CA LEU A 154 -15.09 8.50 -10.57
C LEU A 154 -14.46 9.07 -11.84
N VAL A 155 -13.94 10.30 -11.76
CA VAL A 155 -13.26 10.99 -12.87
C VAL A 155 -11.90 11.49 -12.39
N ILE A 156 -10.88 11.35 -13.23
CA ILE A 156 -9.52 11.84 -12.94
C ILE A 156 -9.07 12.80 -14.04
N ASN A 157 -9.04 14.10 -13.71
CA ASN A 157 -8.58 15.18 -14.61
C ASN A 157 -7.63 16.11 -13.86
N GLY A 158 -6.42 15.62 -13.55
CA GLY A 158 -5.42 16.33 -12.72
C GLY A 158 -5.75 16.38 -11.23
N VAL A 159 -7.02 16.16 -10.86
CA VAL A 159 -7.51 15.89 -9.51
C VAL A 159 -8.53 14.76 -9.57
N VAL A 160 -8.68 14.01 -8.48
CA VAL A 160 -9.75 13.02 -8.37
C VAL A 160 -11.06 13.71 -8.01
N LYS A 161 -12.15 13.30 -8.66
CA LYS A 161 -13.52 13.70 -8.31
C LYS A 161 -14.46 12.51 -8.37
N ILE A 162 -15.32 12.38 -7.37
CA ILE A 162 -16.31 11.33 -7.22
C ILE A 162 -17.69 11.99 -7.10
N ASP A 163 -18.55 11.66 -8.06
CA ASP A 163 -19.96 12.06 -8.06
C ASP A 163 -20.75 11.15 -7.11
N GLU A 164 -21.06 11.67 -5.92
CA GLU A 164 -21.78 10.95 -4.86
C GLU A 164 -23.19 10.52 -5.28
N LYS A 165 -23.82 11.21 -6.26
CA LYS A 165 -25.16 10.83 -6.73
C LYS A 165 -25.11 9.64 -7.68
N LYS A 166 -23.99 9.44 -8.36
CA LYS A 166 -23.77 8.30 -9.28
C LYS A 166 -23.08 7.13 -8.59
N CYS A 167 -22.27 7.38 -7.57
CA CYS A 167 -21.51 6.34 -6.91
C CYS A 167 -22.45 5.37 -6.17
N ILE A 168 -22.41 4.09 -6.55
CA ILE A 168 -23.18 3.03 -5.90
C ILE A 168 -22.36 2.29 -4.82
N HIS A 169 -21.25 2.87 -4.35
CA HIS A 169 -20.34 2.31 -3.34
C HIS A 169 -19.90 0.85 -3.58
N CYS A 170 -19.79 0.42 -4.84
CA CYS A 170 -19.50 -0.98 -5.20
C CYS A 170 -18.07 -1.46 -4.88
N GLY A 171 -17.15 -0.57 -4.48
CA GLY A 171 -15.77 -0.91 -4.12
C GLY A 171 -14.84 -1.36 -5.26
N ARG A 172 -15.31 -1.55 -6.51
CA ARG A 172 -14.46 -2.04 -7.62
C ARG A 172 -13.23 -1.19 -7.90
N CYS A 173 -13.37 0.14 -7.83
CA CYS A 173 -12.26 1.09 -7.98
C CYS A 173 -11.21 0.99 -6.86
N LEU A 174 -11.53 0.28 -5.76
CA LEU A 174 -10.65 0.00 -4.64
C LEU A 174 -10.13 -1.45 -4.63
N SER A 175 -10.72 -2.39 -5.37
CA SER A 175 -10.44 -3.83 -5.24
C SER A 175 -9.88 -4.52 -6.49
N PHE A 176 -9.70 -3.79 -7.60
CA PHE A 176 -9.19 -4.36 -8.88
C PHE A 176 -7.73 -4.85 -8.85
N LYS A 177 -6.98 -4.60 -7.78
CA LYS A 177 -5.62 -5.11 -7.50
C LYS A 177 -5.53 -5.54 -6.05
N GLU A 178 -4.57 -6.41 -5.71
CA GLU A 178 -4.42 -6.95 -4.35
C GLU A 178 -4.39 -5.88 -3.25
N LYS A 179 -3.79 -4.71 -3.51
CA LYS A 179 -3.86 -3.55 -2.59
C LYS A 179 -4.61 -2.34 -3.14
N GLY A 180 -5.41 -2.54 -4.19
CA GLY A 180 -6.29 -1.52 -4.75
C GLY A 180 -5.62 -0.36 -5.49
N CYS A 181 -4.28 -0.30 -5.56
CA CYS A 181 -3.57 0.76 -6.28
C CYS A 181 -2.14 0.34 -6.67
N LEU A 182 -1.80 0.48 -7.95
CA LEU A 182 -0.44 0.23 -8.46
C LEU A 182 0.62 1.08 -7.75
N GLY A 183 0.28 2.32 -7.37
CA GLY A 183 1.19 3.21 -6.64
C GLY A 183 1.42 2.80 -5.18
N GLY A 184 0.47 2.07 -4.57
CA GLY A 184 0.59 1.53 -3.20
C GLY A 184 1.12 0.09 -3.15
N ASP A 185 1.27 -0.55 -4.32
CA ASP A 185 1.80 -1.91 -4.47
C ASP A 185 3.33 -1.99 -4.28
N VAL A 186 3.95 -0.91 -3.79
CA VAL A 186 5.36 -0.80 -3.41
C VAL A 186 5.68 -1.60 -2.13
N GLY A 187 5.51 -2.91 -2.22
CA GLY A 187 5.95 -3.89 -1.24
C GLY A 187 5.18 -3.81 0.08
N LEU A 188 4.26 -4.74 0.27
CA LEU A 188 4.18 -5.46 1.54
C LEU A 188 4.30 -6.90 1.10
N PHE A 189 5.40 -7.21 0.39
CA PHE A 189 5.86 -8.59 0.36
C PHE A 189 6.03 -8.93 1.83
N ARG A 190 5.08 -9.73 2.31
CA ARG A 190 4.96 -10.25 3.66
C ARG A 190 6.35 -10.43 4.24
N LEU A 191 6.63 -9.82 5.40
CA LEU A 191 7.77 -10.20 6.24
C LEU A 191 7.62 -11.68 6.62
N LEU A 192 7.99 -12.58 5.72
CA LEU A 192 8.18 -14.00 6.01
C LEU A 192 9.55 -14.52 5.60
N THR A 193 10.44 -13.69 5.07
CA THR A 193 11.84 -14.10 4.84
C THR A 193 12.81 -12.98 5.22
N CYS A 194 12.77 -12.55 6.47
CA CYS A 194 13.94 -11.99 7.15
C CYS A 194 14.03 -12.55 8.59
N LYS A 195 14.04 -13.88 8.68
CA LYS A 195 14.69 -14.64 9.75
C LYS A 195 15.40 -15.84 9.10
N LYS A 196 16.51 -15.57 8.44
CA LYS A 196 17.54 -16.58 8.18
C LYS A 196 18.89 -15.94 8.46
N GLY A 197 19.26 -16.02 9.73
CA GLY A 197 20.49 -15.50 10.29
C GLY A 197 20.62 -15.88 11.77
N LEU A 198 20.11 -17.05 12.14
CA LEU A 198 20.34 -17.81 13.39
C LEU A 198 19.54 -19.11 13.21
N TYR A 199 20.13 -20.24 13.56
CA TYR A 199 19.73 -21.62 13.23
C TYR A 199 20.26 -22.15 11.89
N SER A 200 21.54 -22.51 11.95
CA SER A 200 22.04 -23.74 11.37
C SER A 200 21.14 -24.92 11.74
N GLY A 201 20.76 -25.73 10.75
CA GLY A 201 20.27 -27.08 11.00
C GLY A 201 19.01 -27.44 10.21
N ILE A 202 19.19 -28.41 9.32
CA ILE A 202 18.21 -29.43 8.93
C ILE A 202 17.05 -28.92 8.05
N TYR A 203 17.18 -29.11 6.74
CA TYR A 203 16.29 -30.02 5.99
C TYR A 203 16.71 -30.04 4.51
N SER A 204 17.39 -31.12 4.15
CA SER A 204 17.63 -31.58 2.80
C SER A 204 16.56 -32.61 2.44
N ARG A 205 16.04 -32.53 1.20
CA ARG A 205 15.23 -33.56 0.49
C ARG A 205 13.84 -33.81 1.11
N GLY A 206 12.78 -34.14 0.39
CA GLY A 206 12.54 -34.36 -1.02
C GLY A 206 11.06 -34.74 -1.23
N ARG A 207 10.60 -34.50 -2.46
CA ARG A 207 9.57 -35.17 -3.27
C ARG A 207 8.80 -36.39 -2.69
N SER A 208 7.53 -36.48 -3.14
CA SER A 208 6.62 -37.66 -3.29
C SER A 208 5.86 -38.12 -2.03
N ARG A 209 4.52 -38.04 -1.98
CA ARG A 209 3.47 -38.95 -2.52
C ARG A 209 3.30 -40.23 -1.65
N ILE A 210 2.05 -40.52 -1.28
CA ILE A 210 1.44 -41.85 -1.02
C ILE A 210 1.32 -42.34 0.46
N THR A 211 0.05 -42.41 0.90
CA THR A 211 -0.69 -43.37 1.77
C THR A 211 -0.26 -43.74 3.19
N GLU A 212 -1.25 -43.63 4.08
CA GLU A 212 -1.80 -44.65 5.01
C GLU A 212 -0.89 -45.48 5.96
N ASN A 213 -1.32 -45.42 7.23
CA ASN A 213 -1.52 -46.52 8.19
C ASN A 213 -0.32 -47.22 8.88
N MET A 214 -0.65 -47.63 10.12
CA MET A 214 0.01 -48.59 11.03
C MET A 214 1.27 -48.08 11.73
N GLU A 215 1.26 -47.71 13.02
CA GLU A 215 0.94 -48.49 14.23
C GLU A 215 2.01 -49.56 14.55
N VAL A 216 2.34 -49.68 15.85
CA VAL A 216 3.06 -50.80 16.52
C VAL A 216 4.61 -50.73 16.48
N PHE A 217 5.31 -50.24 17.52
CA PHE A 217 5.65 -50.84 18.84
C PHE A 217 6.98 -51.65 18.87
N TYR A 218 7.72 -51.40 19.97
CA TYR A 218 8.58 -52.30 20.77
C TYR A 218 10.11 -52.50 20.51
N THR A 219 10.83 -52.16 21.61
CA THR A 219 12.01 -52.79 22.24
C THR A 219 13.39 -52.77 21.58
N ALA A 220 14.34 -52.11 22.25
CA ALA A 220 15.21 -52.77 23.23
C ALA A 220 15.34 -51.88 24.48
#